data_AF-U4Q9Y2-F1
#
_entry.id   AF-U4Q9Y2-F1
#
_cell.length_a   1.000
_cell.length_b   1.000
_cell.length_c   1.000
_cell.angle_alpha   90.00
_cell.angle_beta   90.00
_cell.angle_gamma   90.00
#
_symmetry.space_group_name_H-M   'P 1'
#
loop_
_entity.id
_entity.type
_entity.pdbx_description
1 polymer ?
#
loop_
_entity_poly.entity_id
_entity_poly.type
_entity_poly.pdbx_seq_one_letter_code
_entity_poly.pdbx_strand_id
1 'polypeptide(L)'
;MAPDREARLSHAEPGGGQPMTTQNATIATVPRARLRAFILLLGSLLGAAGVMLAAAATHTGETYMLGNASAMALAHAPVLIALHIGADRIRTAIPAGLILGLGTAIFAGDLVIRHFSGHSLFPYAAPLGGIGMIAGWLVLCAGAFLKPKG
;
A
#
# COMPACT_ATOMS: atom_id res chain seq x y z
N MET A 1 74.60 4.39 -27.87
CA MET A 1 73.51 5.29 -28.28
C MET A 1 73.10 4.85 -29.67
N ALA A 2 72.01 4.10 -29.75
CA ALA A 2 71.48 3.36 -30.92
C ALA A 2 69.93 3.47 -30.85
N PRO A 3 69.19 3.35 -31.97
CA PRO A 3 68.23 4.37 -32.42
C PRO A 3 66.76 3.90 -32.46
N ASP A 4 65.89 4.80 -32.94
CA ASP A 4 64.62 4.59 -33.69
C ASP A 4 63.65 3.43 -33.33
N ARG A 5 62.49 3.77 -32.75
CA ARG A 5 61.25 2.95 -32.82
C ARG A 5 59.98 3.81 -32.88
N GLU A 6 59.82 4.56 -33.97
CA GLU A 6 58.51 4.92 -34.53
C GLU A 6 57.96 3.68 -35.28
N ALA A 7 57.38 2.71 -34.59
CA ALA A 7 56.58 1.63 -35.19
C ALA A 7 55.94 0.73 -34.12
N ARG A 8 54.92 1.23 -33.41
CA ARG A 8 53.90 0.35 -32.85
C ARG A 8 52.52 0.97 -33.06
N LEU A 9 52.06 0.83 -34.29
CA LEU A 9 50.65 0.89 -34.66
C LEU A 9 49.81 -0.06 -33.78
N SER A 10 48.53 0.30 -33.67
CA SER A 10 47.40 -0.61 -33.48
C SER A 10 47.21 -1.23 -32.09
N HIS A 11 46.36 -0.56 -31.29
CA HIS A 11 45.20 -1.19 -30.66
C HIS A 11 44.13 -0.08 -30.60
N ALA A 12 43.15 -0.06 -31.52
CA ALA A 12 41.88 -0.77 -31.39
C ALA A 12 41.06 -0.28 -30.17
N GLU A 13 40.20 0.71 -30.44
CA GLU A 13 38.93 1.08 -29.79
C GLU A 13 38.23 -0.08 -29.03
N PRO A 14 37.48 0.18 -27.92
CA PRO A 14 36.11 0.67 -28.13
C PRO A 14 35.48 1.54 -27.03
N GLY A 15 34.56 2.40 -27.46
CA GLY A 15 33.22 2.38 -26.87
C GLY A 15 33.01 3.23 -25.62
N GLY A 16 33.00 4.55 -25.79
CA GLY A 16 32.29 5.47 -24.90
C GLY A 16 30.77 5.42 -25.07
N GLY A 17 30.19 4.22 -25.14
CA GLY A 17 28.75 4.03 -25.09
C GLY A 17 28.29 4.19 -23.65
N GLN A 18 27.88 5.40 -23.27
CA GLN A 18 27.09 5.61 -22.06
C GLN A 18 25.95 4.57 -22.05
N PRO A 19 25.82 3.73 -21.01
CA PRO A 19 24.76 2.72 -21.00
C PRO A 19 23.40 3.44 -20.94
N MET A 20 22.68 3.45 -22.07
CA MET A 20 21.28 3.90 -22.19
C MET A 20 20.29 2.97 -21.44
N THR A 21 20.72 2.30 -20.37
CA THR A 21 19.92 1.31 -19.63
C THR A 21 19.37 1.83 -18.30
N THR A 22 19.80 3.00 -17.80
CA THR A 22 19.32 3.54 -16.51
C THR A 22 18.00 4.31 -16.61
N GLN A 23 17.63 4.86 -17.77
CA GLN A 23 16.39 5.63 -17.90
C GLN A 23 15.14 4.76 -18.10
N ASN A 24 15.29 3.59 -18.75
CA ASN A 24 14.17 2.68 -19.02
C ASN A 24 13.71 1.89 -17.77
N ALA A 25 14.55 1.74 -16.75
CA ALA A 25 14.19 1.06 -15.50
C ALA A 25 13.31 1.93 -14.58
N THR A 26 13.44 3.25 -14.66
CA THR A 26 12.66 4.18 -13.83
C THR A 26 11.18 4.14 -14.19
N ILE A 27 10.83 4.04 -15.48
CA ILE A 27 9.43 4.07 -15.95
C ILE A 27 8.69 2.75 -15.64
N ALA A 28 9.38 1.61 -15.66
CA ALA A 28 8.76 0.29 -15.47
C ALA A 28 8.33 -0.02 -14.01
N THR A 29 8.86 0.71 -13.02
CA THR A 29 8.65 0.40 -11.58
C THR A 29 7.82 1.44 -10.82
N VAL A 30 7.56 2.62 -11.41
CA VAL A 30 6.72 3.69 -10.84
C VAL A 30 5.34 3.21 -10.34
N PRO A 31 4.61 2.34 -11.06
CA PRO A 31 3.24 1.97 -10.66
C PRO A 31 3.19 1.29 -9.29
N ARG A 32 4.18 0.44 -8.98
CA ARG A 32 4.22 -0.28 -7.69
C ARG A 32 4.61 0.62 -6.54
N ALA A 33 5.55 1.53 -6.75
CA ALA A 33 5.95 2.50 -5.72
C ALA A 33 4.80 3.43 -5.34
N ARG A 34 4.04 3.93 -6.32
CA ARG A 34 2.83 4.75 -6.07
C ARG A 34 1.78 3.98 -5.29
N LEU A 35 1.56 2.71 -5.63
CA LEU A 35 0.56 1.88 -4.96
C LEU A 35 0.95 1.55 -3.51
N ARG A 36 2.24 1.32 -3.26
CA ARG A 36 2.79 1.18 -1.90
C ARG A 36 2.61 2.46 -1.08
N ALA A 37 2.88 3.63 -1.67
CA ALA A 37 2.67 4.91 -1.01
C ALA A 37 1.18 5.14 -0.69
N PHE A 38 0.29 4.74 -1.60
CA PHE A 38 -1.16 4.82 -1.38
C PHE A 38 -1.63 3.92 -0.22
N ILE A 39 -1.11 2.69 -0.10
CA ILE A 39 -1.41 1.81 1.03
C ILE A 39 -0.94 2.41 2.36
N LEU A 40 0.24 3.04 2.38
CA LEU A 40 0.74 3.73 3.56
C LEU A 40 -0.15 4.91 3.93
N LEU A 41 -0.54 5.73 2.94
CA LEU A 41 -1.47 6.84 3.13
C LEU A 41 -2.80 6.36 3.71
N LEU A 42 -3.37 5.28 3.18
CA LEU A 42 -4.59 4.67 3.71
C LEU A 42 -4.40 4.19 5.15
N GLY A 43 -3.31 3.47 5.44
CA GLY A 43 -3.01 2.98 6.80
C GLY A 43 -2.90 4.11 7.81
N SER A 44 -2.14 5.16 7.51
CA SER A 44 -1.99 6.32 8.37
C SER A 44 -3.31 7.10 8.54
N LEU A 45 -4.09 7.24 7.47
CA LEU A 45 -5.38 7.93 7.51
C LEU A 45 -6.43 7.15 8.32
N LEU A 46 -6.48 5.83 8.18
CA LEU A 46 -7.32 4.95 9.00
C LEU A 46 -6.91 4.99 10.47
N GLY A 47 -5.62 5.03 10.77
CA GLY A 47 -5.14 5.20 12.13
C GLY A 47 -5.62 6.51 12.75
N ALA A 48 -5.45 7.62 12.04
CA ALA A 48 -5.92 8.94 12.48
C ALA A 48 -7.46 8.98 12.63
N ALA A 49 -8.20 8.46 11.65
CA ALA A 49 -9.65 8.41 11.69
C ALA A 49 -10.16 7.53 12.84
N GLY A 50 -9.50 6.40 13.10
CA GLY A 50 -9.84 5.50 14.20
C GLY A 50 -9.68 6.16 15.57
N VAL A 51 -8.62 6.95 15.77
CA VAL A 51 -8.43 7.74 17.01
C VAL A 51 -9.50 8.83 17.14
N MET A 52 -9.82 9.57 16.06
CA MET A 52 -10.89 10.57 16.09
C MET A 52 -12.25 9.94 16.39
N LEU A 53 -12.55 8.78 15.81
CA LEU A 53 -13.77 8.02 16.05
C LEU A 53 -13.86 7.50 17.49
N ALA A 54 -12.77 7.03 18.07
CA ALA A 54 -12.73 6.64 19.49
C ALA A 54 -13.03 7.85 20.39
N ALA A 55 -12.39 8.99 20.11
CA ALA A 55 -12.64 10.24 20.82
C ALA A 55 -14.11 10.67 20.69
N ALA A 56 -14.67 10.63 19.48
CA ALA A 56 -16.08 10.94 19.26
C ALA A 56 -17.01 9.96 19.99
N ALA A 57 -16.77 8.65 19.95
CA ALA A 57 -17.55 7.65 20.68
C ALA A 57 -17.58 7.88 22.20
N THR A 58 -16.45 8.32 22.78
CA THR A 58 -16.39 8.66 24.21
C THR A 58 -17.13 9.94 24.57
N HIS A 59 -17.19 10.92 23.66
CA HIS A 59 -17.88 12.19 23.91
C HIS A 59 -19.39 12.11 23.63
N THR A 60 -19.80 11.36 22.61
CA THR A 60 -21.22 11.20 22.23
C THR A 60 -21.90 10.04 22.96
N GLY A 61 -21.14 9.13 23.56
CA GLY A 61 -21.64 7.90 24.17
C GLY A 61 -22.00 6.79 23.16
N GLU A 62 -21.87 7.05 21.85
CA GLU A 62 -22.22 6.12 20.77
C GLU A 62 -21.13 5.08 20.51
N THR A 63 -21.06 4.10 21.41
CA THR A 63 -20.09 3.01 21.36
C THR A 63 -20.40 1.96 20.29
N TYR A 64 -21.65 1.82 19.86
CA TYR A 64 -22.03 0.77 18.91
C TYR A 64 -21.54 1.09 17.49
N MET A 65 -21.87 2.29 16.97
CA MET A 65 -21.49 2.66 15.61
C MET A 65 -20.05 3.21 15.56
N LEU A 66 -19.74 4.27 16.33
CA LEU A 66 -18.41 4.89 16.26
C LEU A 66 -17.33 4.03 16.89
N GLY A 67 -17.67 3.30 17.96
CA GLY A 67 -16.74 2.36 18.58
C GLY A 67 -16.36 1.22 17.64
N ASN A 68 -17.32 0.61 16.93
CA ASN A 68 -17.01 -0.42 15.92
C ASN A 68 -16.20 0.15 14.76
N ALA A 69 -16.56 1.34 14.26
CA ALA A 69 -15.79 2.00 13.19
C ALA A 69 -14.33 2.26 13.61
N SER A 70 -14.14 2.76 14.84
CA SER A 70 -12.82 3.00 15.43
C SER A 70 -12.00 1.71 15.55
N ALA A 71 -12.57 0.67 16.16
CA ALA A 71 -11.90 -0.60 16.39
C ALA A 71 -11.45 -1.23 15.07
N MET A 72 -12.31 -1.21 14.04
CA MET A 72 -11.95 -1.74 12.73
C MET A 72 -10.87 -0.88 12.05
N ALA A 73 -10.94 0.44 12.11
CA ALA A 73 -9.91 1.32 11.54
C ALA A 73 -8.55 1.14 12.22
N LEU A 74 -8.51 1.08 13.55
CA LEU A 74 -7.29 0.87 14.34
C LEU A 74 -6.73 -0.55 14.19
N ALA A 75 -7.56 -1.56 14.04
CA ALA A 75 -7.08 -2.93 13.82
C ALA A 75 -6.39 -3.09 12.45
N HIS A 76 -6.87 -2.38 11.43
CA HIS A 76 -6.37 -2.53 10.05
C HIS A 76 -5.25 -1.55 9.68
N ALA A 77 -5.14 -0.41 10.38
CA ALA A 77 -4.07 0.57 10.13
C ALA A 77 -2.65 -0.02 10.29
N PRO A 78 -2.30 -0.77 11.36
CA PRO A 78 -0.99 -1.42 11.50
C PRO A 78 -0.76 -2.47 10.42
N VAL A 79 -1.80 -3.19 9.98
CA VAL A 79 -1.70 -4.21 8.93
C VAL A 79 -1.31 -3.58 7.60
N LEU A 80 -1.88 -2.42 7.25
CA LEU A 80 -1.53 -1.69 6.02
C LEU A 80 -0.09 -1.15 6.06
N ILE A 81 0.35 -0.64 7.22
CA ILE A 81 1.74 -0.20 7.41
C ILE A 81 2.71 -1.39 7.30
N ALA A 82 2.39 -2.52 7.92
CA ALA A 82 3.18 -3.74 7.82
C ALA A 82 3.25 -4.27 6.38
N LEU A 83 2.14 -4.21 5.63
CA LEU A 83 2.09 -4.56 4.21
C LEU A 83 2.95 -3.65 3.33
N HIS A 84 3.00 -2.35 3.65
CA HIS A 84 3.87 -1.40 2.95
C HIS A 84 5.36 -1.75 3.13
N ILE A 85 5.76 -2.10 4.36
CA ILE A 85 7.13 -2.49 4.71
C ILE A 85 7.46 -3.87 4.10
N GLY A 86 6.54 -4.83 4.20
CA GLY A 86 6.69 -6.21 3.70
C GLY A 86 6.43 -6.39 2.20
N ALA A 87 6.15 -5.31 1.46
CA ALA A 87 5.75 -5.39 0.05
C ALA A 87 6.79 -6.02 -0.86
N ASP A 88 8.08 -5.94 -0.49
CA ASP A 88 9.18 -6.53 -1.26
C ASP A 88 9.29 -8.05 -1.03
N ARG A 89 8.80 -8.55 0.12
CA ARG A 89 8.85 -9.97 0.50
C ARG A 89 7.61 -10.75 0.07
N ILE A 90 6.44 -10.12 0.09
CA ILE A 90 5.13 -10.75 -0.13
C ILE A 90 4.56 -10.30 -1.48
N ARG A 91 4.47 -11.21 -2.45
CA ARG A 91 4.02 -10.89 -3.82
C ARG A 91 2.58 -10.34 -3.87
N THR A 92 1.73 -10.72 -2.93
CA THR A 92 0.32 -10.28 -2.85
C THR A 92 0.10 -9.11 -1.89
N ALA A 93 1.15 -8.51 -1.32
CA ALA A 93 0.99 -7.43 -0.34
C ALA A 93 0.28 -6.20 -0.91
N ILE A 94 0.59 -5.83 -2.16
CA ILE A 94 -0.03 -4.68 -2.82
C ILE A 94 -1.54 -4.91 -3.04
N PRO A 95 -2.01 -5.98 -3.72
CA PRO A 95 -3.44 -6.18 -3.90
C PRO A 95 -4.17 -6.41 -2.57
N ALA A 96 -3.56 -7.13 -1.61
CA ALA A 96 -4.15 -7.30 -0.27
C ALA A 96 -4.34 -5.95 0.43
N GLY A 97 -3.30 -5.11 0.46
CA GLY A 97 -3.34 -3.80 1.10
C GLY A 97 -4.33 -2.83 0.46
N LEU A 98 -4.50 -2.89 -0.87
CA LEU A 98 -5.52 -2.09 -1.55
C LEU A 98 -6.93 -2.52 -1.18
N ILE A 99 -7.22 -3.81 -1.30
CA ILE A 99 -8.56 -4.36 -1.03
C ILE A 99 -8.92 -4.09 0.45
N LEU A 100 -7.98 -4.36 1.35
CA LEU A 100 -8.15 -4.15 2.79
C LEU A 100 -8.34 -2.66 3.10
N GLY A 101 -7.46 -1.79 2.60
CA GLY A 101 -7.52 -0.35 2.87
C GLY A 101 -8.76 0.32 2.29
N LEU A 102 -9.17 -0.01 1.06
CA LEU A 102 -10.39 0.48 0.46
C LEU A 102 -11.63 -0.03 1.20
N GLY A 103 -11.68 -1.32 1.54
CA GLY A 103 -12.78 -1.92 2.29
C GLY A 103 -12.97 -1.27 3.66
N THR A 104 -11.88 -1.08 4.40
CA THR A 104 -11.93 -0.42 5.71
C THR A 104 -12.30 1.07 5.59
N ALA A 105 -11.80 1.80 4.58
CA ALA A 105 -12.16 3.20 4.37
C ALA A 105 -13.66 3.37 4.07
N ILE A 106 -14.22 2.52 3.20
CA ILE A 106 -15.65 2.51 2.86
C ILE A 106 -16.49 2.18 4.10
N PHE A 107 -16.10 1.15 4.86
CA PHE A 107 -16.80 0.77 6.08
C PHE A 107 -16.80 1.89 7.13
N ALA A 108 -15.61 2.41 7.47
CA ALA A 108 -15.48 3.46 8.47
C ALA A 108 -16.21 4.74 8.06
N GLY A 109 -16.10 5.15 6.79
CA GLY A 109 -16.82 6.31 6.26
C GLY A 109 -18.33 6.14 6.31
N ASP A 110 -18.85 4.93 6.01
CA ASP A 110 -20.28 4.66 6.05
C ASP A 110 -20.82 4.73 7.47
N LEU A 111 -20.10 4.22 8.46
CA LEU A 111 -20.52 4.29 9.87
C LEU A 111 -20.49 5.73 10.41
N VAL A 112 -19.49 6.52 10.03
CA VAL A 112 -19.42 7.96 10.36
C VAL A 112 -20.64 8.69 9.80
N ILE A 113 -20.92 8.52 8.50
CA ILE A 113 -22.02 9.23 7.83
C ILE A 113 -23.38 8.76 8.32
N ARG A 114 -23.55 7.46 8.59
CA ARG A 114 -24.77 6.95 9.23
C ARG A 114 -25.01 7.58 10.59
N HIS A 115 -23.97 7.81 11.38
CA HIS A 115 -24.11 8.43 12.70
C HIS A 115 -24.48 9.92 12.59
N PHE A 116 -23.81 10.69 11.73
CA PHE A 116 -24.04 12.13 11.64
C PHE A 116 -25.28 12.51 10.81
N SER A 117 -25.61 11.74 9.77
CA SER A 117 -26.69 12.07 8.82
C SER A 117 -27.91 11.16 8.95
N GLY A 118 -27.84 10.10 9.76
CA GLY A 118 -28.93 9.13 9.93
C GLY A 118 -29.17 8.21 8.72
N HIS A 119 -28.42 8.39 7.62
CA HIS A 119 -28.51 7.59 6.41
C HIS A 119 -27.13 7.09 5.97
N SER A 120 -27.11 6.00 5.22
CA SER A 120 -25.87 5.38 4.72
C SER A 120 -25.23 6.20 3.60
N LEU A 121 -23.91 6.09 3.43
CA LEU A 121 -23.19 6.67 2.27
C LEU A 121 -23.78 6.15 0.96
N PHE A 122 -24.04 4.85 0.92
CA PHE A 122 -24.76 4.14 -0.13
C PHE A 122 -25.54 2.97 0.50
N PRO A 123 -26.66 2.53 -0.11
CA PRO A 123 -27.25 1.24 0.24
C PRO A 123 -26.18 0.15 0.17
N TYR A 124 -25.99 -0.62 1.26
CA TYR A 124 -24.99 -1.70 1.38
C TYR A 124 -23.51 -1.31 1.51
N ALA A 125 -23.15 -0.05 1.79
CA ALA A 125 -21.75 0.34 1.97
C ALA A 125 -21.03 -0.41 3.12
N ALA A 126 -21.65 -0.55 4.31
CA ALA A 126 -21.10 -1.36 5.41
C ALA A 126 -20.90 -2.85 5.04
N PRO A 127 -21.89 -3.56 4.45
CA PRO A 127 -21.68 -4.92 3.94
C PRO A 127 -20.55 -5.04 2.91
N LEU A 128 -20.48 -4.13 1.94
CA LEU A 128 -19.42 -4.12 0.92
C LEU A 128 -18.04 -3.90 1.53
N GLY A 129 -17.93 -2.96 2.47
CA GLY A 129 -16.69 -2.71 3.21
C GLY A 129 -16.23 -3.93 4.02
N GLY A 130 -17.16 -4.62 4.69
CA GLY A 130 -16.90 -5.87 5.42
C GLY A 130 -16.42 -7.01 4.51
N ILE A 131 -17.11 -7.23 3.38
CA ILE A 131 -16.71 -8.24 2.38
C ILE A 131 -15.33 -7.91 1.81
N GLY A 132 -15.06 -6.62 1.54
CA GLY A 132 -13.75 -6.15 1.12
C GLY A 132 -12.65 -6.47 2.13
N MET A 133 -12.89 -6.22 3.42
CA MET A 133 -11.92 -6.56 4.47
C MET A 133 -11.63 -8.08 4.51
N ILE A 134 -12.67 -8.91 4.45
CA ILE A 134 -12.52 -10.38 4.41
C ILE A 134 -11.70 -10.81 3.19
N ALA A 135 -12.02 -10.29 2.01
CA ALA A 135 -11.30 -10.59 0.78
C ALA A 135 -9.82 -10.18 0.88
N GLY A 136 -9.51 -9.02 1.47
CA GLY A 136 -8.15 -8.56 1.70
C GLY A 136 -7.33 -9.52 2.57
N TRP A 137 -7.92 -10.02 3.66
CA TRP A 137 -7.32 -11.05 4.50
C TRP A 137 -7.10 -12.38 3.76
N LEU A 138 -8.05 -12.80 2.92
CA LEU A 138 -7.90 -14.01 2.11
C LEU A 138 -6.76 -13.88 1.09
N VAL A 139 -6.63 -12.72 0.44
CA VAL A 139 -5.53 -12.42 -0.50
C VAL A 139 -4.19 -12.39 0.23
N LEU A 140 -4.17 -11.89 1.47
CA LEU A 140 -2.98 -11.93 2.32
C LEU A 140 -2.62 -13.36 2.72
N CYS A 141 -3.61 -14.18 3.10
CA CYS A 141 -3.45 -15.59 3.43
C CYS A 141 -2.90 -16.39 2.24
N ALA A 142 -3.44 -16.16 1.04
CA ALA A 142 -2.90 -16.71 -0.22
C ALA A 142 -1.43 -16.30 -0.45
N GLY A 143 -1.04 -15.12 0.02
CA GLY A 143 0.35 -14.63 0.01
C GLY A 143 1.33 -15.48 0.81
N ALA A 144 0.88 -16.11 1.89
CA ALA A 144 1.72 -16.99 2.72
C ALA A 144 2.07 -18.30 2.00
N PHE A 145 1.18 -18.79 1.13
CA PHE A 145 1.42 -19.99 0.32
C PHE A 145 2.29 -19.70 -0.92
N LEU A 146 2.46 -18.42 -1.29
CA LEU A 146 3.29 -18.01 -2.41
C LEU A 146 4.73 -17.77 -1.92
N LYS A 147 5.70 -18.49 -2.49
CA LYS A 147 7.11 -18.42 -2.11
C LYS A 147 7.61 -16.96 -2.03
N PRO A 148 8.25 -16.53 -0.92
CA PRO A 148 8.80 -15.19 -0.80
C PRO A 148 9.77 -14.91 -1.94
N LYS A 149 9.70 -13.70 -2.52
CA LYS A 149 10.75 -13.24 -3.42
C LYS A 149 11.99 -12.99 -2.56
N GLY A 150 12.94 -13.93 -2.63
CA GLY A 150 14.30 -13.78 -2.12
C GLY A 150 15.14 -13.01 -3.12
#